data_AF-B0BPN6-F1
#
_entry.id   AF-B0BPN6-F1
#
_cell.length_a   1.000
_cell.length_b   1.000
_cell.length_c   1.000
_cell.angle_alpha   90.00
_cell.angle_beta   90.00
_cell.angle_gamma   90.00
#
_symmetry.space_group_name_H-M   'P 1'
#
loop_
_entity.id
_entity.type
_entity.pdbx_description
1 polymer ?
#
loop_
_entity_poly.entity_id
_entity_poly.type
_entity_poly.pdbx_seq_one_letter_code
_entity_poly.pdbx_strand_id
1 'polypeptide(L)'
;MSMIKSSYIPILYIFLFMAQSFLLSSSARKLSPLKIARLSDADAFSLLHELRWRSKNEQVCPKCGVQHQAYFISTRKQWRCKHCRHTFSITSGTIFANHKLPIQTYLFAIALFVNAVKGISACQLSRDLNVQYKTAFTLSHKISESLIVQRELFPLSGEIHIDGTYVHSAPRPKNKKAERVDRRLKQNANPNKRGVLVMRERYTEQDALFNPQLVGAKRTITFPILSENSESVKKLATAYIEPNSRIHADENSAYDELMVNYDLQRVNHQREYRSDDGITNNLAESYFARFKRMYYGQVHKMSNIYLDNYANEVAYREDTRKLDNLTIFNDITSKCLSTPSENAWKGYWQGHHRQVERLVM
;
A
#
# COMPACT_ATOMS: atom_id res chain seq x y z
N MET A 1 -66.97 -29.42 -21.27
CA MET A 1 -65.88 -29.34 -22.25
C MET A 1 -65.36 -27.90 -22.26
N SER A 2 -64.40 -27.59 -21.39
CA SER A 2 -63.75 -26.27 -21.36
C SER A 2 -62.30 -26.44 -20.90
N MET A 3 -61.39 -25.96 -21.72
CA MET A 3 -59.94 -26.12 -21.66
C MET A 3 -59.32 -25.52 -20.39
N ILE A 4 -58.50 -26.29 -19.68
CA ILE A 4 -57.53 -25.80 -18.70
C ILE A 4 -56.21 -25.60 -19.46
N LYS A 5 -55.81 -24.34 -19.68
CA LYS A 5 -54.47 -24.00 -20.20
C LYS A 5 -53.46 -24.13 -19.06
N SER A 6 -52.74 -25.24 -19.02
CA SER A 6 -51.52 -25.39 -18.22
C SER A 6 -50.40 -24.58 -18.87
N SER A 7 -50.02 -23.47 -18.25
CA SER A 7 -48.91 -22.63 -18.68
C SER A 7 -47.64 -23.15 -18.01
N TYR A 8 -46.82 -23.87 -18.78
CA TYR A 8 -45.47 -24.22 -18.39
C TYR A 8 -44.62 -22.95 -18.26
N ILE A 9 -44.31 -22.54 -17.03
CA ILE A 9 -43.26 -21.56 -16.75
C ILE A 9 -41.96 -22.35 -16.60
N PRO A 10 -40.97 -22.20 -17.50
CA PRO A 10 -39.69 -22.86 -17.31
C PRO A 10 -39.01 -22.23 -16.10
N ILE A 11 -38.68 -23.07 -15.13
CA ILE A 11 -37.82 -22.76 -13.99
C ILE A 11 -36.51 -22.23 -14.57
N LEU A 12 -36.35 -20.91 -14.55
CA LEU A 12 -35.09 -20.25 -14.83
C LEU A 12 -34.14 -20.72 -13.73
N TYR A 13 -33.23 -21.64 -14.07
CA TYR A 13 -32.11 -22.02 -13.22
C TYR A 13 -31.30 -20.75 -12.96
N ILE A 14 -31.60 -20.09 -11.83
CA ILE A 14 -30.71 -19.11 -11.23
C ILE A 14 -29.49 -19.93 -10.79
N PHE A 15 -28.50 -20.03 -11.67
CA PHE A 15 -27.14 -20.31 -11.27
C PHE A 15 -26.75 -19.18 -10.32
N LEU A 16 -26.92 -19.41 -9.01
CA LEU A 16 -26.12 -18.72 -8.00
C LEU A 16 -24.67 -19.03 -8.32
N PHE A 17 -24.05 -18.19 -9.15
CA PHE A 17 -22.61 -18.12 -9.28
C PHE A 17 -22.09 -17.84 -7.87
N MET A 18 -21.62 -18.87 -7.17
CA MET A 18 -20.80 -18.67 -5.98
C MET A 18 -19.58 -17.88 -6.46
N ALA A 19 -19.58 -16.57 -6.20
CA ALA A 19 -18.52 -15.67 -6.63
C ALA A 19 -17.22 -16.11 -5.94
N GLN A 20 -16.41 -16.90 -6.65
CA GLN A 20 -15.12 -17.35 -6.17
C GLN A 20 -14.25 -16.11 -5.86
N SER A 21 -13.61 -16.10 -4.68
CA SER A 21 -12.65 -15.06 -4.35
C SER A 21 -11.55 -14.98 -5.43
N PHE A 22 -11.23 -13.77 -5.88
CA PHE A 22 -10.21 -13.54 -6.92
C PHE A 22 -8.88 -14.26 -6.61
N LEU A 23 -8.45 -14.26 -5.34
CA LEU A 23 -7.20 -14.90 -4.91
C LEU A 23 -7.21 -16.44 -5.04
N LEU A 24 -8.38 -17.05 -5.15
CA LEU A 24 -8.53 -18.49 -5.40
C LEU A 24 -8.51 -18.83 -6.90
N SER A 25 -8.63 -17.82 -7.77
CA SER A 25 -8.61 -18.02 -9.22
C SER A 25 -7.20 -18.34 -9.74
N SER A 26 -7.12 -18.95 -10.93
CA SER A 26 -5.87 -19.08 -11.68
C SER A 26 -5.35 -17.71 -12.15
N SER A 27 -6.25 -16.79 -12.50
CA SER A 27 -5.94 -15.44 -12.98
C SER A 27 -5.10 -14.63 -12.00
N ALA A 28 -5.21 -14.88 -10.70
CA ALA A 28 -4.41 -14.21 -9.67
C ALA A 28 -2.94 -14.69 -9.58
N ARG A 29 -2.63 -15.88 -10.11
CA ARG A 29 -1.37 -16.62 -9.88
C ARG A 29 -0.51 -16.72 -11.15
N LYS A 30 -0.07 -15.58 -11.70
CA LYS A 30 0.76 -15.51 -12.92
C LYS A 30 2.28 -15.57 -12.64
N LEU A 31 2.70 -15.30 -11.41
CA LEU A 31 4.09 -15.37 -10.96
C LEU A 31 4.29 -16.53 -9.97
N SER A 32 5.41 -17.24 -10.12
CA SER A 32 5.88 -18.24 -9.16
C SER A 32 7.25 -17.81 -8.61
N PRO A 33 7.45 -17.77 -7.28
CA PRO A 33 8.76 -17.49 -6.69
C PRO A 33 9.85 -18.46 -7.17
N LEU A 34 9.50 -19.71 -7.47
CA LEU A 34 10.44 -20.70 -8.02
C LEU A 34 10.99 -20.29 -9.39
N LYS A 35 10.19 -19.61 -10.22
CA LYS A 35 10.67 -19.08 -11.51
C LYS A 35 11.73 -18.01 -11.28
N ILE A 36 11.49 -17.11 -10.31
CA ILE A 36 12.44 -16.05 -9.95
C ILE A 36 13.74 -16.64 -9.38
N ALA A 37 13.63 -17.63 -8.48
CA ALA A 37 14.76 -18.34 -7.90
C ALA A 37 15.60 -19.15 -8.91
N ARG A 38 15.12 -19.34 -10.15
CA ARG A 38 15.82 -20.05 -11.23
C ARG A 38 16.31 -19.15 -12.35
N LEU A 39 16.05 -17.84 -12.30
CA LEU A 39 16.58 -16.88 -13.28
C LEU A 39 18.10 -16.95 -13.36
N SER A 40 18.63 -16.90 -14.57
CA SER A 40 20.06 -16.63 -14.74
C SER A 40 20.37 -15.16 -14.46
N ASP A 41 21.64 -14.82 -14.26
CA ASP A 41 22.08 -13.42 -14.16
C ASP A 41 21.74 -12.60 -15.42
N ALA A 42 21.70 -13.25 -16.58
CA ALA A 42 21.33 -12.60 -17.84
C ALA A 42 19.82 -12.30 -17.90
N ASP A 43 18.98 -13.23 -17.44
CA ASP A 43 17.53 -13.03 -17.41
C ASP A 43 17.14 -11.97 -16.37
N ALA A 44 17.76 -12.02 -15.19
CA ALA A 44 17.55 -11.02 -14.14
C ALA A 44 17.96 -9.61 -14.61
N PHE A 45 19.08 -9.50 -15.33
CA PHE A 45 19.51 -8.25 -15.93
C PHE A 45 18.53 -7.74 -16.98
N SER A 46 18.04 -8.63 -17.85
CA SER A 46 17.10 -8.29 -18.93
C SER A 46 15.76 -7.83 -18.37
N LEU A 47 15.25 -8.52 -17.35
CA LEU A 47 14.04 -8.14 -16.63
C LEU A 47 14.16 -6.75 -15.99
N LEU A 48 15.28 -6.46 -15.31
CA LEU A 48 15.51 -5.13 -14.73
C LEU A 48 15.62 -4.04 -15.80
N HIS A 49 16.25 -4.34 -16.94
CA HIS A 49 16.37 -3.41 -18.07
C HIS A 49 14.99 -3.00 -18.59
N GLU A 50 14.14 -3.99 -18.88
CA GLU A 50 12.77 -3.78 -19.36
C GLU A 50 11.96 -2.94 -18.36
N LEU A 51 11.98 -3.29 -17.08
CA LEU A 51 11.20 -2.60 -16.05
C LEU A 51 11.72 -1.20 -15.75
N ARG A 52 13.04 -0.97 -15.81
CA ARG A 52 13.64 0.31 -15.46
C ARG A 52 13.39 1.38 -16.52
N TRP A 53 13.60 1.06 -17.79
CA TRP A 53 13.59 2.06 -18.86
C TRP A 53 12.44 1.92 -19.84
N ARG A 54 11.77 0.77 -19.87
CA ARG A 54 10.67 0.49 -20.82
C ARG A 54 11.05 0.80 -22.28
N SER A 55 12.34 0.78 -22.58
CA SER A 55 12.93 1.11 -23.87
C SER A 55 14.12 0.20 -24.11
N LYS A 56 14.19 -0.38 -25.31
CA LYS A 56 15.30 -1.25 -25.70
C LYS A 56 16.61 -0.46 -25.88
N ASN A 57 16.49 0.76 -26.39
CA ASN A 57 17.64 1.53 -26.87
C ASN A 57 18.00 2.71 -25.99
N GLU A 58 17.02 3.31 -25.29
CA GLU A 58 17.26 4.52 -24.51
C GLU A 58 17.34 4.24 -23.01
N GLN A 59 18.25 4.96 -22.35
CA GLN A 59 18.48 4.88 -20.92
C GLN A 59 18.45 6.28 -20.32
N VAL A 60 17.88 6.36 -19.12
CA VAL A 60 17.89 7.57 -18.31
C VAL A 60 19.16 7.59 -17.48
N CYS A 61 20.03 8.61 -17.69
CA CYS A 61 21.22 8.78 -16.87
C CYS A 61 20.84 9.23 -15.45
N PRO A 62 21.26 8.51 -14.39
CA PRO A 62 20.91 8.88 -13.02
C PRO A 62 21.56 10.18 -12.53
N LYS A 63 22.60 10.68 -13.22
CA LYS A 63 23.30 11.92 -12.84
C LYS A 63 22.69 13.16 -13.48
N CYS A 64 22.39 13.12 -14.77
CA CYS A 64 21.90 14.29 -15.51
C CYS A 64 20.44 14.19 -15.96
N GLY A 65 19.75 13.08 -15.68
CA GLY A 65 18.33 12.89 -16.01
C GLY A 65 18.00 12.68 -17.49
N VAL A 66 18.95 12.89 -18.40
CA VAL A 66 18.72 12.79 -19.85
C VAL A 66 18.44 11.34 -20.27
N GLN A 67 17.31 11.13 -20.94
CA GLN A 67 16.97 9.91 -21.67
C GLN A 67 17.61 9.93 -23.06
N HIS A 68 18.45 8.95 -23.35
CA HIS A 68 19.17 8.85 -24.63
C HIS A 68 19.77 7.45 -24.80
N GLN A 69 20.18 7.09 -26.01
CA GLN A 69 20.97 5.87 -26.23
C GLN A 69 22.38 6.03 -25.70
N ALA A 70 22.64 5.52 -24.49
CA ALA A 70 23.95 5.57 -23.84
C ALA A 70 24.90 4.49 -24.41
N TYR A 71 26.22 4.70 -24.30
CA TYR A 71 27.19 3.72 -24.79
C TYR A 71 27.29 2.53 -23.82
N PHE A 72 26.93 1.33 -24.27
CA PHE A 72 26.98 0.13 -23.43
C PHE A 72 28.39 -0.49 -23.40
N ILE A 73 28.90 -0.68 -22.19
CA ILE A 73 30.17 -1.32 -21.88
C ILE A 73 29.86 -2.75 -21.44
N SER A 74 29.89 -3.69 -22.39
CA SER A 74 29.47 -5.09 -22.21
C SER A 74 30.26 -5.80 -21.10
N THR A 75 31.57 -5.59 -21.02
CA THR A 75 32.47 -6.22 -20.04
C THR A 75 32.13 -5.89 -18.59
N ARG A 76 31.49 -4.74 -18.34
CA ARG A 76 31.10 -4.28 -17.00
C ARG A 76 29.59 -4.25 -16.78
N LYS A 77 28.79 -4.56 -17.81
CA LYS A 77 27.33 -4.39 -17.83
C LYS A 77 26.91 -2.98 -17.37
N GLN A 78 27.59 -1.96 -17.89
CA GLN A 78 27.41 -0.54 -17.53
C GLN A 78 27.17 0.30 -18.78
N TRP A 79 26.62 1.49 -18.60
CA TRP A 79 26.42 2.49 -19.64
C TRP A 79 27.24 3.73 -19.34
N ARG A 80 27.79 4.34 -20.38
CA ARG A 80 28.41 5.67 -20.31
C ARG A 80 27.51 6.69 -20.99
N CYS A 81 27.06 7.68 -20.21
CA CYS A 81 26.22 8.76 -20.70
C CYS A 81 26.97 9.59 -21.75
N LYS A 82 26.32 9.89 -22.88
CA LYS A 82 26.89 10.74 -23.94
C LYS A 82 26.95 12.22 -23.55
N HIS A 83 26.10 12.67 -22.63
CA HIS A 83 25.98 14.08 -22.24
C HIS A 83 26.93 14.44 -21.08
N CYS A 84 26.86 13.74 -19.95
CA CYS A 84 27.64 14.06 -18.76
C CYS A 84 28.85 13.14 -18.53
N ARG A 85 29.11 12.19 -19.45
CA ARG A 85 30.19 11.19 -19.40
C ARG A 85 30.19 10.28 -18.16
N HIS A 86 29.15 10.36 -17.33
CA HIS A 86 28.99 9.52 -16.14
C HIS A 86 28.74 8.07 -16.54
N THR A 87 29.43 7.15 -15.86
CA THR A 87 29.23 5.71 -16.02
C THR A 87 28.26 5.21 -14.95
N PHE A 88 27.25 4.46 -15.36
CA PHE A 88 26.20 3.96 -14.48
C PHE A 88 25.82 2.51 -14.83
N SER A 89 25.32 1.77 -13.86
CA SER A 89 24.77 0.41 -14.02
C SER A 89 23.25 0.43 -14.00
N ILE A 90 22.64 -0.74 -14.20
CA ILE A 90 21.19 -0.93 -14.15
C ILE A 90 20.60 -0.67 -12.76
N THR A 91 21.43 -0.59 -11.71
CA THR A 91 21.00 -0.28 -10.34
C THR A 91 21.53 1.07 -9.83
N SER A 92 22.34 1.78 -10.60
CA SER A 92 22.83 3.11 -10.20
C SER A 92 21.68 4.07 -9.96
N GLY A 93 21.67 4.74 -8.80
CA GLY A 93 20.64 5.69 -8.41
C GLY A 93 19.34 5.06 -7.91
N THR A 94 19.27 3.74 -7.71
CA THR A 94 18.07 3.04 -7.22
C THR A 94 18.27 2.49 -5.80
N ILE A 95 17.23 1.92 -5.18
CA ILE A 95 17.36 1.27 -3.87
C ILE A 95 18.36 0.09 -3.86
N PHE A 96 18.66 -0.47 -5.05
CA PHE A 96 19.61 -1.57 -5.29
C PHE A 96 21.02 -1.09 -5.66
N ALA A 97 21.29 0.22 -5.61
CA ALA A 97 22.64 0.75 -5.79
C ALA A 97 23.60 0.13 -4.75
N ASN A 98 24.82 -0.18 -5.18
CA ASN A 98 25.85 -0.79 -4.33
C ASN A 98 25.40 -2.09 -3.63
N HIS A 99 24.55 -2.86 -4.30
CA HIS A 99 24.13 -4.17 -3.79
C HIS A 99 25.33 -5.11 -3.62
N LYS A 100 25.24 -5.96 -2.59
CA LYS A 100 26.27 -6.97 -2.28
C LYS A 100 25.78 -8.40 -2.53
N LEU A 101 24.47 -8.58 -2.63
CA LEU A 101 23.85 -9.86 -2.98
C LEU A 101 23.58 -9.91 -4.49
N PRO A 102 23.45 -11.09 -5.08
CA PRO A 102 22.98 -11.21 -6.46
C PRO A 102 21.65 -10.50 -6.67
N ILE A 103 21.45 -9.88 -7.85
CA ILE A 103 20.19 -9.21 -8.20
C ILE A 103 18.98 -10.14 -8.06
N GLN A 104 19.16 -11.41 -8.44
CA GLN A 104 18.15 -12.43 -8.30
C GLN A 104 17.61 -12.56 -6.87
N THR A 105 18.46 -12.41 -5.85
CA THR A 105 18.04 -12.46 -4.44
C THR A 105 17.08 -11.32 -4.10
N TYR A 106 17.31 -10.12 -4.63
CA TYR A 106 16.40 -8.99 -4.45
C TYR A 106 15.09 -9.19 -5.18
N LEU A 107 15.12 -9.69 -6.42
CA LEU A 107 13.91 -10.05 -7.16
C LEU A 107 13.11 -11.12 -6.42
N PHE A 108 13.77 -12.14 -5.88
CA PHE A 108 13.12 -13.18 -5.10
C PHE A 108 12.48 -12.62 -3.81
N ALA A 109 13.15 -11.69 -3.14
CA ALA A 109 12.58 -10.96 -2.00
C ALA A 109 11.30 -10.19 -2.36
N ILE A 110 11.26 -9.52 -3.52
CA ILE A 110 10.06 -8.82 -4.01
C ILE A 110 8.95 -9.84 -4.30
N ALA A 111 9.27 -10.99 -4.93
CA ALA A 111 8.28 -12.03 -5.20
C ALA A 111 7.63 -12.59 -3.92
N LEU A 112 8.43 -12.79 -2.86
CA LEU A 112 7.91 -13.18 -1.54
C LEU A 112 7.05 -12.06 -0.92
N PHE A 113 7.52 -10.82 -0.99
CA PHE A 113 6.80 -9.64 -0.49
C PHE A 113 5.43 -9.47 -1.15
N VAL A 114 5.34 -9.68 -2.47
CA VAL A 114 4.09 -9.60 -3.26
C VAL A 114 3.12 -10.70 -2.83
N ASN A 115 3.59 -11.94 -2.74
CA ASN A 115 2.74 -13.08 -2.41
C ASN A 115 2.25 -13.07 -0.95
N ALA A 116 2.98 -12.41 -0.05
CA ALA A 116 2.58 -12.22 1.33
C ALA A 116 1.51 -11.13 1.47
N VAL A 117 0.26 -11.42 1.07
CA VAL A 117 -0.86 -10.44 0.97
C VAL A 117 -1.17 -9.69 2.29
N LYS A 118 -0.73 -10.20 3.45
CA LYS A 118 -0.91 -9.55 4.77
C LYS A 118 0.37 -8.87 5.30
N GLY A 119 1.43 -8.84 4.51
CA GLY A 119 2.78 -8.47 4.93
C GLY A 119 3.65 -9.70 5.22
N ILE A 120 4.97 -9.49 5.17
CA ILE A 120 6.00 -10.48 5.52
C ILE A 120 6.90 -9.90 6.61
N SER A 121 7.15 -10.65 7.69
CA SER A 121 8.07 -10.19 8.73
C SER A 121 9.52 -10.23 8.24
N ALA A 122 10.36 -9.31 8.72
CA ALA A 122 11.79 -9.31 8.40
C ALA A 122 12.51 -10.60 8.86
N CYS A 123 12.03 -11.23 9.94
CA CYS A 123 12.55 -12.53 10.39
C CYS A 123 12.19 -13.65 9.40
N GLN A 124 10.98 -13.66 8.87
CA GLN A 124 10.58 -14.63 7.85
C GLN A 124 11.38 -14.42 6.57
N LEU A 125 11.45 -13.18 6.06
CA LEU A 125 12.23 -12.86 4.87
C LEU A 125 13.72 -13.22 5.04
N SER A 126 14.28 -13.02 6.24
CA SER A 126 15.65 -13.43 6.58
C SER A 126 15.88 -14.93 6.44
N ARG A 127 14.92 -15.76 6.87
CA ARG A 127 14.99 -17.22 6.75
C ARG A 127 14.81 -17.67 5.30
N ASP A 128 13.83 -17.09 4.59
CA ASP A 128 13.53 -17.45 3.21
C ASP A 128 14.69 -17.13 2.26
N LEU A 129 15.42 -16.03 2.51
CA LEU A 129 16.58 -15.62 1.72
C LEU A 129 17.92 -16.16 2.25
N ASN A 130 17.93 -16.77 3.45
CA ASN A 130 19.13 -17.12 4.20
C ASN A 130 20.13 -15.95 4.33
N VAL A 131 19.64 -14.79 4.77
CA VAL A 131 20.45 -13.59 5.03
C VAL A 131 20.30 -13.12 6.47
N GLN A 132 21.23 -12.32 6.97
CA GLN A 132 21.10 -11.72 8.29
C GLN A 132 19.82 -10.89 8.41
N TYR A 133 19.16 -10.93 9.57
CA TYR A 133 17.98 -10.13 9.89
C TYR A 133 18.11 -8.66 9.48
N LYS A 134 19.25 -8.03 9.76
CA LYS A 134 19.53 -6.63 9.42
C LYS A 134 19.35 -6.36 7.93
N THR A 135 19.84 -7.26 7.08
CA THR A 135 19.72 -7.18 5.62
C THR A 135 18.27 -7.30 5.19
N ALA A 136 17.54 -8.31 5.70
CA ALA A 136 16.14 -8.51 5.38
C ALA A 136 15.26 -7.33 5.82
N PHE A 137 15.50 -6.80 7.02
CA PHE A 137 14.80 -5.64 7.58
C PHE A 137 15.00 -4.40 6.71
N THR A 138 16.24 -4.04 6.38
CA THR A 138 16.50 -2.87 5.53
C THR A 138 15.94 -3.07 4.13
N LEU A 139 15.99 -4.28 3.57
CA LEU A 139 15.43 -4.56 2.25
C LEU A 139 13.90 -4.44 2.24
N SER A 140 13.19 -5.08 3.17
CA SER A 140 11.73 -5.00 3.24
C SER A 140 11.28 -3.56 3.36
N HIS A 141 11.95 -2.76 4.19
CA HIS A 141 11.62 -1.37 4.39
C HIS A 141 11.96 -0.46 3.21
N LYS A 142 13.04 -0.72 2.47
CA LYS A 142 13.31 -0.04 1.19
C LYS A 142 12.25 -0.35 0.14
N ILE A 143 11.74 -1.58 0.11
CA ILE A 143 10.61 -1.96 -0.75
C ILE A 143 9.36 -1.19 -0.30
N SER A 144 9.01 -1.18 1.00
CA SER A 144 7.83 -0.44 1.47
C SER A 144 7.93 1.08 1.23
N GLU A 145 9.13 1.68 1.35
CA GLU A 145 9.36 3.10 1.02
C GLU A 145 9.13 3.39 -0.47
N SER A 146 9.48 2.46 -1.38
CA SER A 146 9.27 2.66 -2.81
C SER A 146 7.78 2.74 -3.20
N LEU A 147 6.90 2.25 -2.33
CA LEU A 147 5.44 2.29 -2.52
C LEU A 147 4.81 3.64 -2.16
N ILE A 148 5.53 4.54 -1.47
CA ILE A 148 5.01 5.85 -1.02
C ILE A 148 4.89 6.80 -2.21
N VAL A 149 5.82 6.69 -3.15
CA VAL A 149 5.88 7.55 -4.33
C VAL A 149 4.63 7.32 -5.18
N GLN A 150 3.95 8.41 -5.57
CA GLN A 150 2.85 8.52 -6.55
C GLN A 150 1.39 8.57 -6.05
N ARG A 151 1.08 8.29 -4.78
CA ARG A 151 -0.35 8.21 -4.35
C ARG A 151 -1.02 9.56 -4.09
N GLU A 152 -0.22 10.57 -3.76
CA GLU A 152 -0.64 11.91 -3.37
C GLU A 152 -0.67 12.92 -4.54
N LEU A 153 -0.41 12.47 -5.77
CA LEU A 153 -0.23 13.38 -6.92
C LEU A 153 -1.52 14.04 -7.40
N PHE A 154 -2.68 13.42 -7.14
CA PHE A 154 -3.98 13.90 -7.58
C PHE A 154 -5.00 13.75 -6.46
N PRO A 155 -5.86 14.75 -6.22
CA PRO A 155 -6.99 14.63 -5.29
C PRO A 155 -7.89 13.42 -5.62
N LEU A 156 -8.54 12.89 -4.59
CA LEU A 156 -9.62 11.90 -4.69
C LEU A 156 -10.91 12.59 -5.14
N SER A 157 -11.77 11.87 -5.84
CA SER A 157 -13.02 12.40 -6.40
C SER A 157 -14.15 11.38 -6.30
N GLY A 158 -15.41 11.84 -6.34
CA GLY A 158 -16.58 10.97 -6.35
C GLY A 158 -17.00 10.54 -4.95
N GLU A 159 -17.09 9.22 -4.68
CA GLU A 159 -17.41 8.66 -3.36
C GLU A 159 -16.12 8.33 -2.60
N ILE A 160 -15.89 9.03 -1.48
CA ILE A 160 -14.73 8.86 -0.61
C ILE A 160 -15.19 8.42 0.78
N HIS A 161 -14.60 7.36 1.33
CA HIS A 161 -14.77 7.01 2.74
C HIS A 161 -13.59 7.55 3.55
N ILE A 162 -13.87 8.25 4.65
CA ILE A 162 -12.88 8.80 5.57
C ILE A 162 -13.12 8.26 6.98
N ASP A 163 -12.05 7.85 7.67
CA ASP A 163 -12.11 7.38 9.06
C ASP A 163 -10.71 7.39 9.68
N GLY A 164 -10.60 7.38 11.01
CA GLY A 164 -9.36 7.27 11.77
C GLY A 164 -9.27 6.00 12.62
N THR A 165 -8.13 5.31 12.58
CA THR A 165 -7.82 4.27 13.57
C THR A 165 -6.63 4.66 14.43
N TYR A 166 -6.69 4.37 15.73
CA TYR A 166 -5.56 4.62 16.62
C TYR A 166 -4.61 3.42 16.70
N VAL A 167 -3.32 3.71 16.69
CA VAL A 167 -2.22 2.76 16.86
C VAL A 167 -1.46 3.11 18.12
N HIS A 168 -1.31 2.13 18.99
CA HIS A 168 -0.43 2.19 20.14
C HIS A 168 -0.14 0.78 20.63
N SER A 169 1.01 0.59 21.28
CA SER A 169 1.23 -0.63 22.05
C SER A 169 0.15 -0.74 23.13
N ALA A 170 -0.49 -1.90 23.23
CA ALA A 170 -1.40 -2.18 24.32
C ALA A 170 -0.61 -2.07 25.61
N PRO A 171 -0.96 -1.13 26.50
CA PRO A 171 -0.19 -0.95 27.71
C PRO A 171 -0.35 -2.17 28.61
N ARG A 172 0.77 -2.72 29.07
CA ARG A 172 0.73 -3.76 30.10
C ARG A 172 0.16 -3.16 31.38
N PRO A 173 -0.99 -3.64 31.88
CA PRO A 173 -1.50 -3.16 33.15
C PRO A 173 -0.53 -3.53 34.26
N LYS A 174 -0.46 -2.70 35.32
CA LYS A 174 0.26 -3.07 36.54
C LYS A 174 -0.40 -4.30 37.16
N ASN A 175 0.43 -5.15 37.78
CA ASN A 175 0.00 -6.41 38.35
C ASN A 175 -1.11 -6.18 39.41
N LYS A 176 -0.90 -5.21 40.31
CA LYS A 176 -1.89 -4.85 41.33
C LYS A 176 -2.94 -3.89 40.77
N LYS A 177 -4.22 -4.15 41.06
CA LYS A 177 -5.34 -3.33 40.61
C LYS A 177 -5.25 -1.88 41.11
N ALA A 178 -4.80 -1.69 42.35
CA ALA A 178 -4.63 -0.37 42.97
C ALA A 178 -3.58 0.52 42.27
N GLU A 179 -2.63 -0.08 41.55
CA GLU A 179 -1.58 0.63 40.82
C GLU A 179 -1.97 0.88 39.35
N ARG A 180 -3.16 0.44 38.92
CA ARG A 180 -3.61 0.64 37.55
C ARG A 180 -4.07 2.08 37.37
N VAL A 181 -3.52 2.71 36.35
CA VAL A 181 -3.83 4.08 35.99
C VAL A 181 -5.05 4.10 35.06
N ASP A 182 -6.01 4.99 35.32
CA ASP A 182 -7.13 5.22 34.40
C ASP A 182 -6.65 5.98 33.16
N ARG A 183 -6.55 5.27 32.05
CA ARG A 183 -6.06 5.79 30.76
C ARG A 183 -7.10 6.57 29.97
N ARG A 184 -8.34 6.66 30.47
CA ARG A 184 -9.37 7.55 29.91
C ARG A 184 -9.08 9.01 30.23
N LEU A 185 -8.34 9.27 31.30
CA LEU A 185 -7.91 10.61 31.68
C LEU A 185 -6.78 11.10 30.75
N LYS A 186 -6.91 12.33 30.25
CA LYS A 186 -5.96 12.94 29.30
C LYS A 186 -4.52 12.95 29.82
N GLN A 187 -4.31 13.20 31.11
CA GLN A 187 -3.00 13.18 31.76
C GLN A 187 -2.30 11.80 31.73
N ASN A 188 -3.09 10.73 31.59
CA ASN A 188 -2.62 9.35 31.55
C ASN A 188 -2.65 8.76 30.13
N ALA A 189 -2.94 9.59 29.13
CA ALA A 189 -2.96 9.19 27.74
C ALA A 189 -1.58 8.70 27.32
N ASN A 190 -1.55 7.71 26.42
CA ASN A 190 -0.29 7.18 25.92
C ASN A 190 0.36 8.22 25.00
N PRO A 191 1.56 8.76 25.31
CA PRO A 191 2.21 9.78 24.47
C PRO A 191 2.60 9.24 23.09
N ASN A 192 2.67 7.91 22.95
CA ASN A 192 2.96 7.24 21.69
C ASN A 192 1.69 6.87 20.90
N LYS A 193 0.49 7.22 21.38
CA LYS A 193 -0.74 7.02 20.62
C LYS A 193 -0.73 7.94 19.39
N ARG A 194 -0.95 7.35 18.23
CA ARG A 194 -1.13 8.06 16.95
C ARG A 194 -2.39 7.58 16.27
N GLY A 195 -3.05 8.47 15.55
CA GLY A 195 -4.08 8.12 14.59
C GLY A 195 -3.45 7.80 13.23
N VAL A 196 -4.11 6.94 12.47
CA VAL A 196 -3.93 6.78 11.03
C VAL A 196 -5.28 7.12 10.41
N LEU A 197 -5.37 8.32 9.83
CA LEU A 197 -6.52 8.72 9.02
C LEU A 197 -6.38 8.07 7.65
N VAL A 198 -7.47 7.49 7.15
CA VAL A 198 -7.52 6.91 5.80
C VAL A 198 -8.60 7.62 4.99
N MET A 199 -8.31 7.84 3.71
CA MET A 199 -9.28 8.28 2.71
C MET A 199 -9.29 7.27 1.57
N ARG A 200 -10.47 6.76 1.21
CA ARG A 200 -10.62 5.71 0.18
C ARG A 200 -11.62 6.11 -0.88
N GLU A 201 -11.13 6.34 -2.09
CA GLU A 201 -11.93 6.52 -3.29
C GLU A 201 -12.54 5.18 -3.70
N ARG A 202 -13.85 5.17 -3.98
CA ARG A 202 -14.56 4.01 -4.51
C ARG A 202 -14.46 3.93 -6.03
N TYR A 203 -14.48 2.71 -6.57
CA TYR A 203 -14.79 2.50 -7.99
C TYR A 203 -16.18 3.03 -8.32
N THR A 204 -16.30 3.70 -9.47
CA THR A 204 -17.60 4.17 -9.94
C THR A 204 -18.44 3.01 -10.48
N GLU A 205 -19.73 3.25 -10.68
CA GLU A 205 -20.59 2.27 -11.36
C GLU A 205 -20.11 2.02 -12.80
N GLN A 206 -19.57 3.05 -13.47
CA GLN A 206 -19.00 2.92 -14.80
C GLN A 206 -17.75 2.01 -14.80
N ASP A 207 -16.90 2.12 -13.78
CA ASP A 207 -15.75 1.21 -13.61
C ASP A 207 -16.22 -0.25 -13.47
N ALA A 208 -17.27 -0.48 -12.68
CA ALA A 208 -17.84 -1.80 -12.47
C ALA A 208 -18.54 -2.37 -13.71
N LEU A 209 -19.14 -1.52 -14.56
CA LEU A 209 -19.71 -1.91 -15.86
C LEU A 209 -18.61 -2.35 -16.83
N PHE A 210 -17.46 -1.67 -16.84
CA PHE A 210 -16.31 -2.06 -17.66
C PHE A 210 -15.68 -3.36 -17.18
N ASN A 211 -15.52 -3.52 -15.86
CA ASN A 211 -15.01 -4.74 -15.25
C ASN A 211 -15.68 -5.00 -13.89
N PRO A 212 -16.56 -6.02 -13.79
CA PRO A 212 -17.29 -6.35 -12.56
C PRO A 212 -16.40 -6.68 -11.34
N GLN A 213 -15.10 -6.89 -11.52
CA GLN A 213 -14.16 -7.10 -10.42
C GLN A 213 -13.69 -5.79 -9.76
N LEU A 214 -13.91 -4.64 -10.41
CA LEU A 214 -13.59 -3.30 -9.92
C LEU A 214 -14.67 -2.83 -8.94
N VAL A 215 -14.64 -3.41 -7.75
CA VAL A 215 -15.62 -3.15 -6.68
C VAL A 215 -14.92 -2.72 -5.39
N GLY A 216 -15.55 -1.82 -4.64
CA GLY A 216 -15.03 -1.28 -3.39
C GLY A 216 -13.99 -0.18 -3.63
N ALA A 217 -12.95 -0.15 -2.81
CA ALA A 217 -11.93 0.90 -2.89
C ALA A 217 -11.01 0.71 -4.12
N LYS A 218 -10.82 1.83 -4.83
CA LYS A 218 -9.94 2.02 -5.99
C LYS A 218 -8.59 2.58 -5.58
N ARG A 219 -8.60 3.65 -4.78
CA ARG A 219 -7.40 4.36 -4.34
C ARG A 219 -7.48 4.72 -2.87
N THR A 220 -6.39 4.51 -2.14
CA THR A 220 -6.33 4.74 -0.69
C THR A 220 -5.19 5.71 -0.34
N ILE A 221 -5.45 6.75 0.43
CA ILE A 221 -4.40 7.65 0.97
C ILE A 221 -4.45 7.57 2.49
N THR A 222 -3.29 7.55 3.15
CA THR A 222 -3.18 7.37 4.60
C THR A 222 -2.28 8.41 5.22
N PHE A 223 -2.69 8.97 6.36
CA PHE A 223 -1.97 10.01 7.07
C PHE A 223 -1.79 9.64 8.55
N PRO A 224 -0.55 9.50 9.04
CA PRO A 224 -0.29 9.54 10.47
C PRO A 224 -0.65 10.92 11.03
N ILE A 225 -1.48 10.92 12.06
CA ILE A 225 -1.94 12.13 12.76
C ILE A 225 -1.76 11.97 14.27
N LEU A 226 -1.65 13.08 14.99
CA LEU A 226 -1.59 13.04 16.47
C LEU A 226 -2.92 12.56 17.04
N SER A 227 -4.00 13.18 16.59
CA SER A 227 -5.37 12.87 16.94
C SER A 227 -6.31 13.34 15.85
N GLU A 228 -7.44 12.67 15.74
CA GLU A 228 -8.51 13.03 14.82
C GLU A 228 -9.24 14.25 15.36
N ASN A 229 -8.99 15.40 14.74
CA ASN A 229 -9.54 16.70 15.12
C ASN A 229 -9.97 17.45 13.86
N SER A 230 -10.91 18.38 14.00
CA SER A 230 -11.54 19.07 12.87
C SER A 230 -10.56 19.83 11.99
N GLU A 231 -9.54 20.48 12.59
CA GLU A 231 -8.52 21.23 11.85
C GLU A 231 -7.70 20.32 10.92
N SER A 232 -7.12 19.24 11.48
CA SER A 232 -6.31 18.31 10.69
C SER A 232 -7.15 17.59 9.62
N VAL A 233 -8.38 17.18 9.95
CA VAL A 233 -9.29 16.51 9.01
C VAL A 233 -9.67 17.43 7.86
N LYS A 234 -10.06 18.67 8.15
CA LYS A 234 -10.43 19.67 7.14
C LYS A 234 -9.26 20.00 6.23
N LYS A 235 -8.07 20.21 6.81
CA LYS A 235 -6.83 20.49 6.05
C LYS A 235 -6.53 19.37 5.06
N LEU A 236 -6.58 18.12 5.53
CA LEU A 236 -6.33 16.95 4.71
C LEU A 236 -7.40 16.77 3.63
N ALA A 237 -8.69 16.89 3.97
CA ALA A 237 -9.76 16.76 3.00
C ALA A 237 -9.63 17.81 1.89
N THR A 238 -9.40 19.08 2.26
CA THR A 238 -9.24 20.18 1.30
C THR A 238 -8.05 19.97 0.36
N ALA A 239 -6.95 19.39 0.85
CA ALA A 239 -5.75 19.14 0.05
C ALA A 239 -5.89 17.92 -0.89
N TYR A 240 -6.65 16.90 -0.48
CA TYR A 240 -6.62 15.58 -1.12
C TYR A 240 -7.99 15.09 -1.62
N ILE A 241 -9.06 15.87 -1.52
CA ILE A 241 -10.40 15.52 -2.02
C ILE A 241 -10.96 16.70 -2.81
N GLU A 242 -11.39 16.45 -4.05
CA GLU A 242 -12.03 17.43 -4.91
C GLU A 242 -13.32 17.97 -4.26
N PRO A 243 -13.57 19.30 -4.28
CA PRO A 243 -14.80 19.90 -3.76
C PRO A 243 -16.07 19.26 -4.35
N ASN A 244 -17.15 19.25 -3.57
CA ASN A 244 -18.43 18.63 -3.91
C ASN A 244 -18.40 17.09 -4.05
N SER A 245 -17.28 16.43 -3.75
CA SER A 245 -17.27 14.97 -3.62
C SER A 245 -18.16 14.51 -2.47
N ARG A 246 -18.68 13.28 -2.59
CA ARG A 246 -19.46 12.62 -1.54
C ARG A 246 -18.54 11.96 -0.55
N ILE A 247 -18.60 12.40 0.71
CA ILE A 247 -17.77 11.87 1.80
C ILE A 247 -18.62 11.01 2.73
N HIS A 248 -18.18 9.79 2.97
CA HIS A 248 -18.77 8.86 3.92
C HIS A 248 -17.89 8.79 5.18
N ALA A 249 -18.46 9.13 6.33
CA ALA A 249 -17.76 9.15 7.62
C ALA A 249 -18.59 8.49 8.74
N ASP A 250 -17.99 8.29 9.90
CA ASP A 250 -18.70 7.95 11.13
C ASP A 250 -19.30 9.21 11.80
N GLU A 251 -19.77 9.08 13.05
CA GLU A 251 -20.34 10.20 13.81
C GLU A 251 -19.31 11.08 14.53
N ASN A 252 -18.01 10.94 14.26
CA ASN A 252 -17.02 11.77 14.91
C ASN A 252 -17.18 13.26 14.52
N SER A 253 -17.32 14.12 15.52
CA SER A 253 -17.41 15.59 15.37
C SER A 253 -16.22 16.21 14.59
N ALA A 254 -15.09 15.50 14.49
CA ALA A 254 -13.96 15.93 13.66
C ALA A 254 -14.34 16.13 12.17
N TYR A 255 -15.46 15.53 11.72
CA TYR A 255 -15.94 15.64 10.34
C TYR A 255 -16.96 16.75 10.11
N ASP A 256 -17.38 17.50 11.15
CA ASP A 256 -18.47 18.50 11.06
C ASP A 256 -18.18 19.57 10.01
N GLU A 257 -16.96 20.08 9.98
CA GLU A 257 -16.57 21.16 9.06
C GLU A 257 -16.52 20.73 7.58
N LEU A 258 -16.55 19.42 7.29
CA LEU A 258 -16.55 18.94 5.91
C LEU A 258 -17.87 19.22 5.18
N MET A 259 -18.98 19.36 5.90
CA MET A 259 -20.30 19.61 5.28
C MET A 259 -20.38 20.94 4.51
N VAL A 260 -19.42 21.85 4.72
CA VAL A 260 -19.36 23.15 4.04
C VAL A 260 -19.00 23.00 2.56
N ASN A 261 -18.08 22.07 2.22
CA ASN A 261 -17.50 21.95 0.89
C ASN A 261 -17.79 20.59 0.22
N TYR A 262 -18.42 19.66 0.93
CA TYR A 262 -18.60 18.27 0.51
C TYR A 262 -20.01 17.78 0.81
N ASP A 263 -20.48 16.80 0.03
CA ASP A 263 -21.70 16.05 0.31
C ASP A 263 -21.40 15.02 1.41
N LEU A 264 -21.46 15.47 2.66
CA LEU A 264 -21.12 14.66 3.83
C LEU A 264 -22.28 13.74 4.24
N GLN A 265 -22.02 12.44 4.20
CA GLN A 265 -22.92 11.36 4.58
C GLN A 265 -22.34 10.65 5.80
N ARG A 266 -23.16 10.43 6.84
CA ARG A 266 -22.74 9.79 8.09
C ARG A 266 -23.56 8.56 8.39
N VAL A 267 -22.92 7.58 9.03
CA VAL A 267 -23.59 6.39 9.56
C VAL A 267 -23.36 6.29 11.05
N ASN A 268 -24.43 5.99 11.80
CA ASN A 268 -24.38 5.76 13.23
C ASN A 268 -24.26 4.26 13.52
N HIS A 269 -23.04 3.78 13.79
CA HIS A 269 -22.79 2.36 14.08
C HIS A 269 -23.42 1.85 15.38
N GLN A 270 -23.93 2.72 16.26
CA GLN A 270 -24.70 2.29 17.43
C GLN A 270 -26.13 1.89 17.05
N ARG A 271 -26.64 2.38 15.91
CA ARG A 271 -28.00 2.12 15.43
C ARG A 271 -28.02 1.16 14.24
N GLU A 272 -27.10 1.32 13.31
CA GLU A 272 -27.10 0.59 12.04
C GLU A 272 -25.69 0.42 11.45
N TYR A 273 -25.45 -0.68 10.74
CA TYR A 273 -24.20 -0.90 10.00
C TYR A 273 -24.21 -0.24 8.61
N ARG A 274 -25.41 0.04 8.09
CA ARG A 274 -25.69 0.68 6.82
C ARG A 274 -27.07 1.32 6.92
N SER A 275 -27.18 2.60 6.56
CA SER A 275 -28.48 3.26 6.48
C SER A 275 -29.34 2.68 5.35
N ASP A 276 -30.65 2.90 5.41
CA ASP A 276 -31.57 2.51 4.34
C ASP A 276 -31.19 3.14 2.99
N ASP A 277 -30.66 4.37 3.02
CA ASP A 277 -30.10 5.08 1.85
C ASP A 277 -28.74 4.53 1.39
N GLY A 278 -28.22 3.53 2.08
CA GLY A 278 -27.02 2.81 1.74
C GLY A 278 -25.72 3.43 2.25
N ILE A 279 -25.79 4.41 3.14
CA ILE A 279 -24.63 5.10 3.72
C ILE A 279 -23.88 4.14 4.65
N THR A 280 -22.58 3.98 4.40
CA THR A 280 -21.65 3.17 5.21
C THR A 280 -20.28 3.83 5.22
N ASN A 281 -19.42 3.49 6.18
CA ASN A 281 -17.98 3.78 6.16
C ASN A 281 -17.12 2.52 5.84
N ASN A 282 -17.74 1.44 5.35
CA ASN A 282 -17.15 0.10 5.18
C ASN A 282 -15.81 0.04 4.43
N LEU A 283 -15.56 0.95 3.48
CA LEU A 283 -14.26 1.00 2.82
C LEU A 283 -13.16 1.33 3.83
N ALA A 284 -13.32 2.32 4.68
CA ALA A 284 -12.31 2.64 5.69
C ALA A 284 -12.13 1.48 6.70
N GLU A 285 -13.23 0.88 7.17
CA GLU A 285 -13.20 -0.26 8.08
C GLU A 285 -12.46 -1.47 7.49
N SER A 286 -12.70 -1.79 6.22
CA SER A 286 -12.03 -2.90 5.55
C SER A 286 -10.51 -2.69 5.46
N TYR A 287 -10.05 -1.45 5.26
CA TYR A 287 -8.64 -1.10 5.35
C TYR A 287 -8.11 -1.31 6.78
N PHE A 288 -8.82 -0.84 7.82
CA PHE A 288 -8.39 -1.03 9.22
C PHE A 288 -8.31 -2.50 9.61
N ALA A 289 -9.25 -3.32 9.13
CA ALA A 289 -9.24 -4.75 9.39
C ALA A 289 -7.97 -5.40 8.81
N ARG A 290 -7.44 -4.91 7.70
CA ARG A 290 -6.21 -5.41 7.06
C ARG A 290 -4.96 -4.83 7.72
N PHE A 291 -4.98 -3.54 8.05
CA PHE A 291 -3.92 -2.88 8.80
C PHE A 291 -3.69 -3.53 10.17
N LYS A 292 -4.76 -3.78 10.94
CA LYS A 292 -4.69 -4.47 12.25
C LYS A 292 -4.15 -5.90 12.13
N ARG A 293 -4.45 -6.63 11.05
CA ARG A 293 -3.88 -7.97 10.81
C ARG A 293 -2.38 -7.95 10.57
N MET A 294 -1.87 -6.93 9.86
CA MET A 294 -0.43 -6.72 9.73
C MET A 294 0.19 -6.32 11.07
N TYR A 295 -0.43 -5.35 11.77
CA TYR A 295 0.03 -4.83 13.05
C TYR A 295 0.13 -5.91 14.13
N TYR A 296 -0.87 -6.79 14.26
CA TYR A 296 -0.85 -7.85 15.27
C TYR A 296 -0.10 -9.11 14.81
N GLY A 297 -0.10 -9.42 13.51
CA GLY A 297 0.38 -10.70 12.99
C GLY A 297 1.78 -10.70 12.39
N GLN A 298 2.23 -9.58 11.82
CA GLN A 298 3.48 -9.52 11.04
C GLN A 298 4.55 -8.63 11.66
N VAL A 299 4.13 -7.64 12.45
CA VAL A 299 5.02 -6.61 13.01
C VAL A 299 4.95 -6.66 14.54
N HIS A 300 6.09 -6.84 15.21
CA HIS A 300 6.12 -6.82 16.68
C HIS A 300 6.18 -5.41 17.27
N LYS A 301 6.82 -4.47 16.56
CA LYS A 301 6.97 -3.07 16.99
C LYS A 301 6.87 -2.15 15.80
N MET A 302 5.79 -1.39 15.75
CA MET A 302 5.58 -0.32 14.77
C MET A 302 5.94 1.00 15.44
N SER A 303 7.07 1.59 15.06
CA SER A 303 7.49 2.89 15.59
C SER A 303 6.73 4.01 14.92
N ASN A 304 6.34 5.05 15.67
CA ASN A 304 5.60 6.20 15.13
C ASN A 304 6.36 6.90 14.00
N ILE A 305 7.70 6.99 14.12
CA ILE A 305 8.55 7.60 13.09
C ILE A 305 8.48 6.91 11.72
N TYR A 306 8.03 5.64 11.66
CA TYR A 306 7.89 4.85 10.42
C TYR A 306 6.45 4.41 10.17
N LEU A 307 5.47 4.94 10.90
CA LEU A 307 4.07 4.52 10.83
C LEU A 307 3.47 4.74 9.44
N ASP A 308 3.87 5.81 8.76
CA ASP A 308 3.53 6.13 7.37
C ASP A 308 3.90 4.99 6.41
N ASN A 309 5.11 4.43 6.53
CA ASN A 309 5.57 3.33 5.67
C ASN A 309 4.64 2.11 5.76
N TYR A 310 4.22 1.77 6.97
CA TYR A 310 3.37 0.62 7.23
C TYR A 310 1.92 0.86 6.78
N ALA A 311 1.38 2.05 7.07
CA ALA A 311 0.04 2.42 6.62
C ALA A 311 -0.03 2.41 5.09
N ASN A 312 0.97 3.00 4.44
CA ASN A 312 1.05 3.05 2.99
C ASN A 312 1.25 1.66 2.34
N GLU A 313 2.05 0.77 2.94
CA GLU A 313 2.19 -0.60 2.43
C GLU A 313 0.83 -1.32 2.39
N VAL A 314 0.03 -1.19 3.46
CA VAL A 314 -1.30 -1.81 3.50
C VAL A 314 -2.22 -1.17 2.47
N ALA A 315 -2.16 0.15 2.31
CA ALA A 315 -2.94 0.89 1.34
C ALA A 315 -2.64 0.41 -0.10
N TYR A 316 -1.36 0.25 -0.43
CA TYR A 316 -0.92 -0.30 -1.71
C TYR A 316 -1.46 -1.72 -1.94
N ARG A 317 -1.29 -2.61 -0.95
CA ARG A 317 -1.77 -4.01 -1.04
C ARG A 317 -3.28 -4.10 -1.25
N GLU A 318 -4.03 -3.20 -0.62
CA GLU A 318 -5.48 -3.13 -0.79
C GLU A 318 -5.87 -2.65 -2.18
N ASP A 319 -5.26 -1.59 -2.68
CA ASP A 319 -5.60 -1.07 -4.01
C ASP A 319 -5.24 -2.06 -5.13
N THR A 320 -4.16 -2.83 -4.97
CA THR A 320 -3.74 -3.84 -5.96
C THR A 320 -4.34 -5.23 -5.72
N ARG A 321 -5.27 -5.41 -4.77
CA ARG A 321 -5.78 -6.74 -4.34
C ARG A 321 -6.46 -7.57 -5.45
N LYS A 322 -6.84 -6.92 -6.55
CA LYS A 322 -7.49 -7.52 -7.73
C LYS A 322 -6.55 -7.66 -8.93
N LEU A 323 -5.29 -7.30 -8.78
CA LEU A 323 -4.26 -7.51 -9.79
C LEU A 323 -3.60 -8.87 -9.58
N ASP A 324 -3.17 -9.49 -10.68
CA ASP A 324 -2.38 -10.71 -10.58
C ASP A 324 -0.99 -10.42 -10.01
N ASN A 325 -0.40 -11.41 -9.35
CA ASN A 325 0.87 -11.24 -8.64
C ASN A 325 2.06 -10.93 -9.55
N LEU A 326 2.01 -11.23 -10.86
CA LEU A 326 3.06 -10.81 -11.81
C LEU A 326 2.97 -9.30 -12.08
N THR A 327 1.77 -8.79 -12.29
CA THR A 327 1.52 -7.36 -12.46
C THR A 327 1.98 -6.57 -11.24
N ILE A 328 1.64 -7.02 -10.02
CA ILE A 328 2.09 -6.38 -8.78
C ILE A 328 3.62 -6.45 -8.64
N PHE A 329 4.24 -7.58 -8.97
CA PHE A 329 5.69 -7.73 -8.94
C PHE A 329 6.41 -6.77 -9.88
N ASN A 330 5.93 -6.63 -11.11
CA ASN A 330 6.49 -5.70 -12.10
C ASN A 330 6.35 -4.25 -11.64
N ASP A 331 5.21 -3.88 -11.06
CA ASP A 331 4.97 -2.54 -10.52
C ASP A 331 5.90 -2.21 -9.35
N ILE A 332 5.97 -3.08 -8.32
CA ILE A 332 6.87 -2.88 -7.18
C ILE A 332 8.33 -2.83 -7.64
N THR A 333 8.74 -3.71 -8.55
CA THR A 333 10.12 -3.72 -9.06
C THR A 333 10.44 -2.42 -9.81
N SER A 334 9.51 -1.92 -10.64
CA SER A 334 9.66 -0.64 -11.34
C SER A 334 9.76 0.54 -10.36
N LYS A 335 8.94 0.55 -9.30
CA LYS A 335 9.00 1.55 -8.23
C LYS A 335 10.31 1.50 -7.47
N CYS A 336 10.80 0.31 -7.12
CA CYS A 336 12.12 0.11 -6.53
C CYS A 336 13.25 0.67 -7.42
N LEU A 337 13.14 0.48 -8.74
CA LEU A 337 14.11 0.99 -9.72
C LEU A 337 14.02 2.51 -9.96
N SER A 338 12.89 3.12 -9.63
CA SER A 338 12.66 4.57 -9.74
C SER A 338 12.94 5.31 -8.42
N THR A 339 13.02 4.58 -7.31
CA THR A 339 13.22 5.16 -5.97
C THR A 339 14.72 5.40 -5.70
N PRO A 340 15.12 6.62 -5.33
CA PRO A 340 16.52 6.96 -5.07
C PRO A 340 17.20 6.11 -3.99
N SER A 341 18.52 5.97 -4.12
CA SER A 341 19.37 5.31 -3.11
C SER A 341 19.48 6.09 -1.79
N GLU A 342 19.34 7.42 -1.85
CA GLU A 342 19.27 8.30 -0.68
C GLU A 342 17.87 8.24 -0.08
N ASN A 343 17.63 7.22 0.73
CA ASN A 343 16.37 7.04 1.46
C ASN A 343 16.63 6.85 2.95
N ALA A 344 15.57 6.93 3.76
CA ALA A 344 15.62 6.83 5.22
C ALA A 344 16.22 5.52 5.76
N TRP A 345 16.48 4.54 4.91
CA TRP A 345 16.99 3.22 5.26
C TRP A 345 18.47 3.02 4.92
N LYS A 346 19.08 3.95 4.17
CA LYS A 346 20.52 3.95 3.91
C LYS A 346 21.25 4.32 5.20
N GLY A 347 22.14 3.44 5.66
CA GLY A 347 22.87 3.68 6.91
C GLY A 347 22.11 3.34 8.18
N TYR A 348 20.91 2.72 8.09
CA TYR A 348 20.04 2.50 9.25
C TYR A 348 20.77 1.78 10.39
N TRP A 349 21.46 0.68 10.09
CA TRP A 349 22.21 -0.08 11.10
C TRP A 349 23.52 0.56 11.53
N GLN A 350 23.92 1.66 10.90
CA GLN A 350 25.04 2.53 11.28
C GLN A 350 24.57 3.71 12.14
N GLY A 351 23.29 3.76 12.53
CA GLY A 351 22.71 4.82 13.37
C GLY A 351 22.02 5.94 12.60
N HIS A 352 21.94 5.86 11.27
CA HIS A 352 21.20 6.83 10.47
C HIS A 352 19.69 6.52 10.53
N HIS A 353 19.05 6.93 11.60
CA HIS A 353 17.61 6.78 11.79
C HIS A 353 16.87 8.06 11.40
N ARG A 354 15.61 7.91 11.00
CA ARG A 354 14.71 9.06 10.82
C ARG A 354 14.51 9.73 12.19
N GLN A 355 14.68 11.04 12.25
CA GLN A 355 14.61 11.79 13.51
C GLN A 355 13.21 12.29 13.84
N VAL A 356 12.37 12.49 12.82
CA VAL A 356 11.02 13.05 12.95
C VAL A 356 9.96 12.11 12.39
N GLU A 357 8.77 12.18 12.96
CA GLU A 357 7.58 11.52 12.42
C GLU A 357 7.10 12.24 11.16
N ARG A 358 6.57 11.51 10.18
CA ARG A 358 5.86 12.09 9.02
C ARG A 358 4.40 12.32 9.41
N LEU A 359 4.18 13.27 10.31
CA LEU A 359 2.84 13.69 10.71
C LEU A 359 2.33 14.75 9.73
N VAL A 360 1.05 14.67 9.40
CA VAL A 360 0.37 15.82 8.82
C VAL A 360 -0.09 16.69 9.98
N MET A 361 0.61 17.81 10.15
CA MET A 361 0.23 18.88 11.08
C MET A 361 -0.83 19.74 10.45
#